data_AF-A0A1J4UBW7-F1
#
_entry.id   AF-A0A1J4UBW7-F1
#
_cell.length_a   1.000
_cell.length_b   1.000
_cell.length_c   1.000
_cell.angle_alpha   90.00
_cell.angle_beta   90.00
_cell.angle_gamma   90.00
#
_symmetry.space_group_name_H-M   'P 1'
#
loop_
_entity.id
_entity.type
_entity.pdbx_description
1 polymer ?
#
loop_
_entity_poly.entity_id
_entity_poly.type
_entity_poly.pdbx_seq_one_letter_code
_entity_poly.pdbx_strand_id
1 'polypeptide(L)'
;MNPFLKAGVLTAVVVMLAFLLVSQIDSARSNELKKSVEAVLAEKQAEEVLHSYAAAMARNPEELCPYLSSLREKQLGKTYSIAERMQNYERSNLLNDEYEMMKVSYFLGLAQMYVSGFENRKTCDGGEVPLVFFYAEKETCADCMAQNAILSKVGERCKNVRIYAFPFDSELEPVSILVGRYEIKTVPSIVIDDGTALMGVQSEAELVGRLAKSGASCE
;
A
#
# COMPACT_ATOMS: atom_id res chain seq x y z
N MET A 1 39.77 -51.73 -21.38
CA MET A 1 38.89 -50.54 -21.51
C MET A 1 39.76 -49.29 -21.38
N ASN A 2 39.77 -48.44 -22.40
CA ASN A 2 40.68 -47.29 -22.50
C ASN A 2 40.46 -46.32 -21.32
N PRO A 3 41.49 -45.92 -20.55
CA PRO A 3 41.35 -45.02 -19.40
C PRO A 3 40.55 -43.73 -19.71
N PHE A 4 40.66 -43.21 -20.94
CA PHE A 4 39.89 -42.04 -21.38
C PHE A 4 38.37 -42.29 -21.41
N LEU A 5 37.93 -43.52 -21.70
CA LEU A 5 36.52 -43.88 -21.72
C LEU A 5 35.93 -43.92 -20.30
N LYS A 6 36.70 -44.40 -19.31
CA LYS A 6 36.27 -44.41 -17.90
C LYS A 6 36.12 -43.00 -17.35
N ALA A 7 37.04 -42.10 -17.69
CA ALA A 7 36.96 -40.70 -17.31
C ALA A 7 35.73 -40.00 -17.92
N GLY A 8 35.44 -40.26 -19.20
CA GLY A 8 34.26 -39.70 -19.89
C GLY A 8 32.92 -40.18 -19.30
N VAL A 9 32.83 -41.45 -18.90
CA VAL A 9 31.63 -41.97 -18.22
C VAL A 9 31.46 -41.32 -16.84
N LEU A 10 32.55 -41.15 -16.08
CA LEU A 10 32.48 -40.54 -14.75
C LEU A 10 32.01 -39.07 -14.83
N THR A 11 32.55 -38.28 -15.75
CA THR A 11 32.11 -36.89 -15.94
C THR A 11 30.67 -36.80 -16.41
N ALA A 12 30.22 -37.69 -17.31
CA ALA A 12 28.83 -37.74 -17.74
C ALA A 12 27.87 -38.03 -16.57
N VAL A 13 28.23 -38.95 -15.67
CA VAL A 13 27.45 -39.27 -14.47
C VAL A 13 27.38 -38.09 -13.51
N VAL A 14 28.51 -37.41 -13.27
CA VAL A 14 28.55 -36.24 -12.37
C VAL A 14 27.72 -35.08 -12.93
N VAL A 15 27.82 -34.80 -14.24
CA VAL A 15 27.02 -33.75 -14.89
C VAL A 15 25.53 -34.10 -14.87
N MET A 16 25.16 -35.36 -15.12
CA MET A 16 23.78 -35.81 -15.05
C MET A 16 23.20 -35.67 -13.63
N LEU A 17 23.95 -36.05 -12.60
CA LEU A 17 23.54 -35.87 -11.21
C LEU A 17 23.39 -34.39 -10.84
N ALA A 18 24.33 -33.54 -11.25
CA ALA A 18 24.25 -32.10 -11.03
C ALA A 18 23.01 -31.50 -11.69
N PHE A 19 22.71 -31.90 -12.94
CA PHE A 19 21.52 -31.43 -13.66
C PHE A 19 20.21 -31.86 -12.99
N LEU A 20 20.13 -33.11 -12.52
CA LEU A 20 18.96 -33.61 -11.80
C LEU A 20 18.74 -32.85 -10.48
N LEU A 21 19.81 -32.56 -9.74
CA LEU A 21 19.72 -31.79 -8.50
C LEU A 21 19.27 -30.34 -8.74
N VAL A 22 19.85 -29.67 -9.74
CA VAL A 22 19.47 -28.29 -10.11
C VAL A 22 18.00 -28.25 -10.55
N SER A 23 17.56 -29.19 -11.39
CA SER A 23 16.18 -29.26 -11.85
C SER A 23 15.16 -29.46 -10.72
N GLN A 24 15.51 -30.21 -9.67
CA GLN A 24 14.65 -30.38 -8.50
C GLN A 24 14.57 -29.10 -7.66
N ILE A 25 15.66 -28.36 -7.51
CA ILE A 25 15.68 -27.08 -6.79
C ILE A 25 14.88 -26.01 -7.55
N ASP A 26 15.06 -25.93 -8.87
CA ASP A 26 14.34 -24.98 -9.71
C ASP A 26 12.84 -25.26 -9.74
N SER A 27 12.44 -26.54 -9.80
CA SER A 27 11.02 -26.91 -9.75
C SER A 27 10.38 -26.63 -8.38
N ALA A 28 11.12 -26.86 -7.28
CA ALA A 28 10.66 -26.53 -5.93
C ALA A 28 10.41 -25.01 -5.77
N ARG A 29 11.37 -24.18 -6.20
CA ARG A 29 11.25 -22.71 -6.16
C ARG A 29 10.11 -22.19 -7.03
N SER A 30 9.99 -22.72 -8.25
CA SER A 30 8.92 -22.33 -9.17
C SER A 30 7.53 -22.69 -8.61
N ASN A 31 7.38 -23.86 -8.00
CA ASN A 31 6.12 -24.27 -7.38
C ASN A 31 5.76 -23.43 -6.14
N GLU A 32 6.74 -23.07 -5.31
CA GLU A 32 6.50 -22.19 -4.16
C GLU A 32 6.08 -20.79 -4.59
N LEU A 33 6.77 -20.22 -5.60
CA LEU A 33 6.40 -18.93 -6.17
C LEU A 33 4.99 -18.99 -6.78
N LYS A 34 4.71 -20.02 -7.57
CA LYS A 34 3.38 -20.23 -8.18
C LYS A 34 2.29 -20.33 -7.11
N LYS A 35 2.51 -21.10 -6.05
CA LYS A 35 1.56 -21.25 -4.93
C LYS A 35 1.33 -19.93 -4.21
N SER A 36 2.38 -19.13 -4.02
CA SER A 36 2.28 -17.81 -3.37
C SER A 36 1.49 -16.83 -4.24
N VAL A 37 1.75 -16.81 -5.55
CA VAL A 37 0.99 -16.01 -6.52
C VAL A 37 -0.48 -16.44 -6.56
N GLU A 38 -0.75 -17.74 -6.66
CA GLU A 38 -2.11 -18.28 -6.66
C GLU A 38 -2.86 -17.95 -5.36
N ALA A 39 -2.19 -18.00 -4.20
CA ALA A 39 -2.80 -17.62 -2.92
C ALA A 39 -3.16 -16.12 -2.88
N VAL A 40 -2.28 -15.25 -3.37
CA VAL A 40 -2.54 -13.80 -3.44
C VAL A 40 -3.68 -13.49 -4.42
N LEU A 41 -3.72 -14.17 -5.58
CA LEU A 41 -4.80 -14.01 -6.55
C LEU A 41 -6.14 -14.52 -5.99
N ALA A 42 -6.13 -15.67 -5.31
CA ALA A 42 -7.33 -16.21 -4.67
C ALA A 42 -7.84 -15.28 -3.57
N GLU A 43 -6.94 -14.66 -2.80
CA GLU A 43 -7.32 -13.67 -1.79
C GLU A 43 -7.96 -12.43 -2.43
N LYS A 44 -7.36 -11.86 -3.47
CA LYS A 44 -7.96 -10.74 -4.22
C LYS A 44 -9.31 -11.09 -4.82
N GLN A 45 -9.44 -12.27 -5.42
CA GLN A 45 -10.72 -12.74 -5.95
C GLN A 45 -11.77 -12.89 -4.86
N ALA A 46 -11.39 -13.38 -3.67
CA ALA A 46 -12.31 -13.47 -2.54
C ALA A 46 -12.77 -12.07 -2.10
N GLU A 47 -11.88 -11.08 -2.08
CA GLU A 47 -12.22 -9.67 -1.80
C GLU A 47 -13.19 -9.10 -2.85
N GLU A 48 -12.91 -9.30 -4.14
CA GLU A 48 -13.78 -8.85 -5.24
C GLU A 48 -15.16 -9.50 -5.19
N VAL A 49 -15.22 -10.82 -4.98
CA VAL A 49 -16.48 -11.55 -4.84
C VAL A 49 -17.28 -10.99 -3.67
N LEU A 50 -16.62 -10.67 -2.56
CA LEU A 50 -17.31 -10.20 -1.38
C LEU A 50 -17.78 -8.75 -1.51
N HIS A 51 -17.02 -7.88 -2.19
CA HIS A 51 -17.52 -6.56 -2.63
C HIS A 51 -18.72 -6.70 -3.57
N SER A 52 -18.70 -7.64 -4.52
CA SER A 52 -19.83 -7.88 -5.42
C SER A 52 -21.06 -8.43 -4.70
N TYR A 53 -20.85 -9.33 -3.72
CA TYR A 53 -21.90 -9.86 -2.85
C TYR A 53 -22.53 -8.74 -2.02
N ALA A 54 -21.69 -7.86 -1.47
CA ALA A 54 -22.12 -6.70 -0.74
C ALA A 54 -23.05 -5.79 -1.56
N ALA A 55 -22.65 -5.48 -2.79
CA ALA A 55 -23.43 -4.63 -3.67
C ALA A 55 -24.73 -5.29 -4.18
N ALA A 56 -24.73 -6.62 -4.40
CA ALA A 56 -25.83 -7.31 -5.07
C ALA A 56 -26.83 -7.99 -4.12
N MET A 57 -26.41 -8.38 -2.91
CA MET A 57 -27.19 -9.26 -2.04
C MET A 57 -27.35 -8.77 -0.59
N ALA A 58 -26.64 -7.73 -0.16
CA ALA A 58 -26.81 -7.20 1.19
C ALA A 58 -28.23 -6.68 1.39
N ARG A 59 -28.88 -7.09 2.50
CA ARG A 59 -30.27 -6.69 2.80
C ARG A 59 -30.34 -5.30 3.38
N ASN A 60 -29.31 -4.90 4.12
CA ASN A 60 -29.08 -3.55 4.59
C ASN A 60 -27.58 -3.20 4.45
N PRO A 61 -27.22 -1.92 4.34
CA PRO A 61 -25.81 -1.50 4.27
C PRO A 61 -25.01 -1.83 5.54
N GLU A 62 -25.64 -1.85 6.72
CA GLU A 62 -24.96 -2.05 8.01
C GLU A 62 -24.43 -3.48 8.23
N GLU A 63 -25.07 -4.50 7.65
CA GLU A 63 -24.62 -5.90 7.68
C GLU A 63 -23.21 -6.08 7.13
N LEU A 64 -22.75 -5.13 6.30
CA LEU A 64 -21.43 -5.15 5.68
C LEU A 64 -20.32 -4.63 6.57
N CYS A 65 -20.65 -3.88 7.63
CA CYS A 65 -19.67 -3.16 8.42
C CYS A 65 -18.65 -4.04 9.15
N PRO A 66 -19.03 -5.19 9.76
CA PRO A 66 -18.06 -6.11 10.34
C PRO A 66 -17.07 -6.65 9.29
N TYR A 67 -17.55 -6.86 8.06
CA TYR A 67 -16.72 -7.35 6.98
C TYR A 67 -15.77 -6.27 6.44
N LEU A 68 -16.30 -5.08 6.11
CA LEU A 68 -15.50 -3.95 5.63
C LEU A 68 -14.40 -3.58 6.64
N SER A 69 -14.73 -3.62 7.93
CA SER A 69 -13.76 -3.41 9.01
C SER A 69 -12.66 -4.48 9.03
N SER A 70 -13.03 -5.76 8.87
CA SER A 70 -12.08 -6.88 8.82
C SER A 70 -11.16 -6.81 7.60
N LEU A 71 -11.71 -6.48 6.43
CA LEU A 71 -10.93 -6.30 5.20
C LEU A 71 -9.94 -5.15 5.35
N ARG A 72 -10.40 -4.02 5.90
CA ARG A 72 -9.57 -2.86 6.17
C ARG A 72 -8.42 -3.19 7.13
N GLU A 73 -8.68 -3.92 8.21
CA GLU A 73 -7.66 -4.32 9.17
C GLU A 73 -6.57 -5.20 8.53
N LYS A 74 -6.97 -6.15 7.68
CA LYS A 74 -6.01 -6.96 6.91
C LYS A 74 -5.18 -6.11 5.96
N GLN A 75 -5.82 -5.19 5.25
CA GLN A 75 -5.13 -4.31 4.31
C GLN A 75 -4.16 -3.37 5.02
N LEU A 76 -4.53 -2.89 6.22
CA LEU A 76 -3.65 -2.12 7.10
C LEU A 76 -2.41 -2.89 7.49
N GLY A 77 -2.58 -4.12 7.99
CA GLY A 77 -1.46 -4.98 8.38
C GLY A 77 -0.50 -5.23 7.21
N LYS A 78 -1.04 -5.48 6.01
CA LYS A 78 -0.23 -5.64 4.78
C LYS A 78 0.52 -4.36 4.43
N THR A 79 -0.17 -3.23 4.29
CA THR A 79 0.45 -1.94 3.95
C THR A 79 1.51 -1.53 4.96
N TYR A 80 1.28 -1.75 6.26
CA TYR A 80 2.26 -1.50 7.32
C TYR A 80 3.50 -2.39 7.17
N SER A 81 3.32 -3.69 6.92
CA SER A 81 4.45 -4.61 6.73
C SER A 81 5.31 -4.24 5.51
N ILE A 82 4.69 -3.73 4.43
CA ILE A 82 5.42 -3.24 3.25
C ILE A 82 6.19 -1.97 3.62
N ALA A 83 5.56 -1.03 4.32
CA ALA A 83 6.20 0.20 4.75
C ALA A 83 7.43 -0.07 5.65
N GLU A 84 7.32 -0.99 6.61
CA GLU A 84 8.44 -1.39 7.48
C GLU A 84 9.60 -1.97 6.66
N ARG A 85 9.29 -2.86 5.69
CA ARG A 85 10.30 -3.41 4.79
C ARG A 85 10.97 -2.31 3.94
N MET A 86 10.20 -1.39 3.38
CA MET A 86 10.74 -0.25 2.61
C MET A 86 11.69 0.60 3.47
N GLN A 87 11.32 0.95 4.70
CA GLN A 87 12.20 1.69 5.62
C GLN A 87 13.51 0.94 5.90
N ASN A 88 13.46 -0.39 6.03
CA ASN A 88 14.67 -1.19 6.23
C ASN A 88 15.59 -1.19 4.99
N TYR A 89 15.02 -1.19 3.78
CA TYR A 89 15.78 -1.08 2.53
C TYR A 89 16.42 0.30 2.39
N GLU A 90 15.68 1.37 2.67
CA GLU A 90 16.19 2.75 2.69
C GLU A 90 17.35 2.91 3.68
N ARG A 91 17.19 2.42 4.92
CA ARG A 91 18.26 2.44 5.95
C ARG A 91 19.50 1.67 5.54
N SER A 92 19.33 0.63 4.73
CA SER A 92 20.43 -0.20 4.21
C SER A 92 21.01 0.32 2.90
N ASN A 93 20.47 1.43 2.37
CA ASN A 93 20.81 1.99 1.05
C ASN A 93 20.66 0.95 -0.10
N LEU A 94 19.67 0.06 0.02
CA LEU A 94 19.35 -0.98 -0.97
C LEU A 94 18.17 -0.53 -1.82
N LEU A 95 18.39 0.41 -2.73
CA LEU A 95 17.35 0.92 -3.65
C LEU A 95 17.41 0.16 -4.98
N ASN A 96 16.95 -1.08 -4.96
CA ASN A 96 16.95 -1.99 -6.12
C ASN A 96 15.53 -2.20 -6.68
N ASP A 97 15.41 -3.02 -7.72
CA ASP A 97 14.10 -3.31 -8.37
C ASP A 97 13.06 -3.86 -7.38
N GLU A 98 13.48 -4.59 -6.34
CA GLU A 98 12.56 -5.09 -5.32
C GLU A 98 11.99 -3.94 -4.48
N TYR A 99 12.82 -2.96 -4.13
CA TYR A 99 12.38 -1.74 -3.45
C TYR A 99 11.35 -0.96 -4.29
N GLU A 100 11.63 -0.75 -5.57
CA GLU A 100 10.68 -0.07 -6.47
C GLU A 100 9.36 -0.83 -6.58
N MET A 101 9.39 -2.16 -6.70
CA MET A 101 8.17 -2.97 -6.72
C MET A 101 7.38 -2.92 -5.40
N MET A 102 8.06 -2.86 -4.26
CA MET A 102 7.43 -2.66 -2.95
C MET A 102 6.78 -1.28 -2.86
N LYS A 103 7.47 -0.24 -3.34
CA LYS A 103 6.96 1.14 -3.39
C LYS A 103 5.70 1.24 -4.25
N VAL A 104 5.68 0.62 -5.43
CA VAL A 104 4.47 0.50 -6.26
C VAL A 104 3.35 -0.18 -5.47
N SER A 105 3.62 -1.33 -4.85
CA SER A 105 2.63 -2.09 -4.10
C SER A 105 2.07 -1.30 -2.91
N TYR A 106 2.93 -0.55 -2.21
CA TYR A 106 2.57 0.31 -1.09
C TYR A 106 1.60 1.41 -1.52
N PHE A 107 1.93 2.18 -2.55
CA PHE A 107 1.07 3.28 -2.99
C PHE A 107 -0.23 2.82 -3.65
N LEU A 108 -0.23 1.67 -4.36
CA LEU A 108 -1.47 1.06 -4.84
C LEU A 108 -2.37 0.63 -3.67
N GLY A 109 -1.80 -0.01 -2.65
CA GLY A 109 -2.51 -0.38 -1.44
C GLY A 109 -3.07 0.85 -0.72
N LEU A 110 -2.26 1.91 -0.58
CA LEU A 110 -2.65 3.16 0.05
C LEU A 110 -3.79 3.87 -0.71
N ALA A 111 -3.74 3.87 -2.05
CA ALA A 111 -4.80 4.42 -2.89
C ALA A 111 -6.12 3.62 -2.78
N GLN A 112 -6.04 2.29 -2.81
CA GLN A 112 -7.22 1.43 -2.59
C GLN A 112 -7.82 1.65 -1.20
N MET A 113 -6.98 1.79 -0.18
CA MET A 113 -7.39 2.11 1.18
C MET A 113 -8.05 3.48 1.32
N TYR A 114 -7.55 4.49 0.61
CA TYR A 114 -8.14 5.82 0.56
C TYR A 114 -9.56 5.76 0.00
N VAL A 115 -9.73 5.10 -1.16
CA VAL A 115 -11.04 4.95 -1.82
C VAL A 115 -12.01 4.15 -0.96
N SER A 116 -11.60 3.00 -0.42
CA SER A 116 -12.44 2.17 0.46
C SER A 116 -12.81 2.88 1.76
N GLY A 117 -12.00 3.83 2.23
CA GLY A 117 -12.32 4.68 3.38
C GLY A 117 -13.62 5.48 3.18
N PHE A 118 -13.87 5.98 1.97
CA PHE A 118 -15.13 6.68 1.65
C PHE A 118 -16.32 5.74 1.59
N GLU A 119 -16.16 4.55 1.01
CA GLU A 119 -17.21 3.53 0.98
C GLU A 119 -17.60 3.14 2.41
N ASN A 120 -16.61 2.88 3.26
CA ASN A 120 -16.85 2.55 4.66
C ASN A 120 -17.54 3.69 5.41
N ARG A 121 -17.15 4.96 5.22
CA ARG A 121 -17.84 6.10 5.86
C ARG A 121 -19.27 6.30 5.39
N LYS A 122 -19.60 5.95 4.14
CA LYS A 122 -20.97 6.05 3.60
C LYS A 122 -21.87 4.91 4.08
N THR A 123 -21.30 3.74 4.28
CA THR A 123 -22.02 2.51 4.59
C THR A 123 -22.12 2.25 6.09
N CYS A 124 -21.11 2.67 6.87
CA CYS A 124 -20.96 2.32 8.28
C CYS A 124 -20.84 3.54 9.18
N ASP A 125 -21.61 3.54 10.27
CA ASP A 125 -21.49 4.54 11.33
C ASP A 125 -20.12 4.45 12.01
N GLY A 126 -19.41 5.59 12.10
CA GLY A 126 -18.12 5.68 12.79
C GLY A 126 -16.87 5.50 11.91
N GLY A 127 -16.95 5.75 10.61
CA GLY A 127 -15.79 5.63 9.71
C GLY A 127 -14.68 6.67 9.94
N GLU A 128 -13.44 6.30 9.60
CA GLU A 128 -12.27 7.17 9.69
C GLU A 128 -12.39 8.37 8.72
N VAL A 129 -12.09 9.58 9.18
CA VAL A 129 -11.97 10.76 8.32
C VAL A 129 -10.66 10.64 7.52
N PRO A 130 -10.71 10.52 6.19
CA PRO A 130 -9.50 10.39 5.40
C PRO A 130 -8.86 11.79 5.23
N LEU A 131 -7.55 11.85 5.37
CA LEU A 131 -6.72 13.02 5.11
C LEU A 131 -5.62 12.60 4.13
N VAL A 132 -5.55 13.26 2.98
CA VAL A 132 -4.47 13.07 2.02
C VAL A 132 -3.43 14.15 2.18
N PHE A 133 -2.17 13.76 2.19
CA PHE A 133 -1.02 14.64 2.19
C PHE A 133 -0.19 14.39 0.92
N PHE A 134 -0.10 15.40 0.06
CA PHE A 134 0.74 15.37 -1.14
C PHE A 134 2.08 16.05 -0.86
N TYR A 135 3.18 15.36 -1.21
CA TYR A 135 4.55 15.82 -1.02
C TYR A 135 5.39 15.60 -2.29
N ALA A 136 6.53 16.28 -2.42
CA ALA A 136 7.51 15.98 -3.48
C ALA A 136 8.50 14.92 -3.00
N GLU A 137 8.69 13.87 -3.79
CA GLU A 137 9.65 12.81 -3.51
C GLU A 137 10.99 13.00 -4.25
N LYS A 138 10.94 13.41 -5.52
CA LYS A 138 12.13 13.59 -6.38
C LYS A 138 12.92 14.86 -6.05
N GLU A 139 12.33 15.80 -5.30
CA GLU A 139 12.95 17.08 -4.93
C GLU A 139 12.96 17.30 -3.42
N THR A 140 13.98 18.02 -2.93
CA THR A 140 14.04 18.38 -1.50
C THR A 140 12.95 19.40 -1.16
N CYS A 141 11.98 18.99 -0.36
CA CYS A 141 10.88 19.83 0.09
C CYS A 141 10.91 20.03 1.61
N ALA A 142 11.53 21.12 2.07
CA ALA A 142 11.60 21.46 3.50
C ALA A 142 10.22 21.64 4.12
N ASP A 143 9.31 22.29 3.40
CA ASP A 143 7.92 22.50 3.81
C ASP A 143 7.16 21.18 3.95
N CYS A 144 7.44 20.18 3.10
CA CYS A 144 6.84 18.86 3.20
C CYS A 144 7.29 18.13 4.46
N MET A 145 8.58 18.25 4.83
CA MET A 145 9.10 17.67 6.08
C MET A 145 8.46 18.34 7.31
N ALA A 146 8.34 19.67 7.29
CA ALA A 146 7.65 20.42 8.35
C ALA A 146 6.18 20.01 8.45
N GLN A 147 5.48 19.88 7.32
CA GLN A 147 4.09 19.45 7.29
C GLN A 147 3.92 18.02 7.83
N ASN A 148 4.82 17.10 7.49
CA ASN A 148 4.78 15.73 7.98
C ASN A 148 4.94 15.66 9.51
N ALA A 149 5.80 16.51 10.09
CA ALA A 149 5.95 16.61 11.54
C ALA A 149 4.67 17.15 12.22
N ILE A 150 3.98 18.11 11.58
CA ILE A 150 2.68 18.61 12.06
C ILE A 150 1.62 17.50 11.99
N LEU A 151 1.57 16.77 10.88
CA LEU A 151 0.63 15.67 10.67
C LEU A 151 0.82 14.54 11.68
N SER A 152 2.05 14.27 12.12
CA SER A 152 2.32 13.30 13.18
C SER A 152 1.61 13.69 14.48
N LYS A 153 1.69 14.96 14.89
CA LYS A 153 0.97 15.48 16.08
C LYS A 153 -0.54 15.45 15.89
N VAL A 154 -1.03 15.77 14.69
CA VAL A 154 -2.46 15.68 14.38
C VAL A 154 -2.96 14.23 14.51
N GLY A 155 -2.18 13.25 14.05
CA GLY A 155 -2.52 11.83 14.17
C GLY A 155 -2.52 11.32 15.61
N GLU A 156 -1.67 11.86 16.48
CA GLU A 156 -1.69 11.57 17.93
C GLU A 156 -2.91 12.19 18.62
N ARG A 157 -3.36 13.36 18.15
CA ARG A 157 -4.40 14.17 18.78
C ARG A 157 -5.81 13.84 18.34
N CYS A 158 -5.98 13.52 17.06
CA CYS A 158 -7.27 13.20 16.47
C CYS A 158 -7.46 11.68 16.36
N LYS A 159 -8.41 11.16 17.12
CA LYS A 159 -8.96 9.82 16.95
C LYS A 159 -9.69 9.75 15.61
N ASN A 160 -9.86 8.53 15.09
CA ASN A 160 -10.56 8.23 13.84
C ASN A 160 -10.14 9.05 12.60
N VAL A 161 -8.88 9.49 12.51
CA VAL A 161 -8.30 10.12 11.31
C VAL A 161 -7.30 9.17 10.67
N ARG A 162 -7.32 9.09 9.34
CA ARG A 162 -6.31 8.36 8.59
C ARG A 162 -5.58 9.27 7.62
N ILE A 163 -4.28 9.31 7.79
CA ILE A 163 -3.38 10.10 6.95
C ILE A 163 -2.82 9.19 5.84
N TYR A 164 -3.04 9.60 4.60
CA TYR A 164 -2.52 8.94 3.39
C TYR A 164 -1.53 9.90 2.74
N ALA A 165 -0.23 9.54 2.76
CA ALA A 165 0.79 10.36 2.12
C ALA A 165 1.08 9.85 0.70
N PHE A 166 0.93 10.71 -0.30
CA PHE A 166 1.23 10.38 -1.69
C PHE A 166 2.29 11.32 -2.29
N PRO A 167 3.25 10.78 -3.05
CA PRO A 167 4.15 11.60 -3.85
C PRO A 167 3.37 12.25 -4.98
N PHE A 168 3.34 13.58 -5.01
CA PHE A 168 2.69 14.38 -6.04
C PHE A 168 3.28 14.12 -7.44
N ASP A 169 4.56 13.80 -7.48
CA ASP A 169 5.39 13.51 -8.64
C ASP A 169 5.48 12.01 -8.98
N SER A 170 4.54 11.22 -8.44
CA SER A 170 4.38 9.80 -8.73
C SER A 170 3.94 9.57 -10.18
N GLU A 171 4.49 8.52 -10.78
CA GLU A 171 4.08 8.02 -12.11
C GLU A 171 2.96 6.98 -12.02
N LEU A 172 2.47 6.68 -10.80
CA LEU A 172 1.39 5.74 -10.59
C LEU A 172 0.04 6.38 -10.93
N GLU A 173 -0.68 5.77 -11.88
CA GLU A 173 -1.97 6.25 -12.38
C GLU A 173 -3.00 6.56 -11.27
N PRO A 174 -3.17 5.74 -10.21
CA PRO A 174 -4.10 6.10 -9.15
C PRO A 174 -3.73 7.39 -8.42
N VAL A 175 -2.43 7.68 -8.28
CA VAL A 175 -1.96 8.90 -7.62
C VAL A 175 -2.14 10.11 -8.54
N SER A 176 -1.84 9.98 -9.84
CA SER A 176 -2.04 11.05 -10.82
C SER A 176 -3.52 11.44 -10.94
N ILE A 177 -4.44 10.47 -10.88
CA ILE A 177 -5.88 10.70 -10.84
C ILE A 177 -6.27 11.52 -9.60
N LEU A 178 -5.73 11.19 -8.41
CA LEU A 178 -6.01 11.95 -7.19
C LEU A 178 -5.48 13.39 -7.27
N VAL A 179 -4.26 13.55 -7.79
CA VAL A 179 -3.64 14.87 -8.05
C VAL A 179 -4.53 15.70 -8.98
N GLY A 180 -5.01 15.11 -10.07
CA GLY A 180 -5.90 15.76 -11.03
C GLY A 180 -7.27 16.10 -10.43
N ARG A 181 -7.89 15.16 -9.71
CA ARG A 181 -9.21 15.34 -9.06
C ARG A 181 -9.23 16.54 -8.12
N TYR A 182 -8.17 16.71 -7.32
CA TYR A 182 -8.06 17.78 -6.34
C TYR A 182 -7.33 19.02 -6.86
N GLU A 183 -7.02 19.05 -8.16
CA GLU A 183 -6.31 20.15 -8.82
C GLU A 183 -5.03 20.59 -8.08
N ILE A 184 -4.25 19.61 -7.61
CA ILE A 184 -3.02 19.89 -6.85
C ILE A 184 -2.01 20.53 -7.79
N LYS A 185 -1.51 21.71 -7.41
CA LYS A 185 -0.55 22.50 -8.20
C LYS A 185 0.80 22.68 -7.51
N THR A 186 0.80 22.60 -6.19
CA THR A 186 1.98 22.82 -5.36
C THR A 186 1.98 21.84 -4.19
N VAL A 187 3.16 21.62 -3.61
CA VAL A 187 3.34 20.82 -2.40
C VAL A 187 4.04 21.66 -1.32
N PRO A 188 3.80 21.40 -0.02
CA PRO A 188 2.85 20.42 0.51
C PRO A 188 1.40 20.82 0.21
N SER A 189 0.54 19.83 0.00
CA SER A 189 -0.91 20.05 -0.11
C SER A 189 -1.67 19.01 0.71
N ILE A 190 -2.76 19.43 1.35
CA ILE A 190 -3.61 18.57 2.17
C ILE A 190 -5.03 18.58 1.66
N VAL A 191 -5.66 17.41 1.58
CA VAL A 191 -7.09 17.25 1.35
C VAL A 191 -7.68 16.54 2.56
N ILE A 192 -8.75 17.07 3.12
CA ILE A 192 -9.50 16.42 4.21
C ILE A 192 -10.84 15.99 3.62
N ASP A 193 -11.19 14.72 3.83
CA ASP A 193 -12.37 14.10 3.21
C ASP A 193 -12.31 14.22 1.67
N ASP A 194 -13.43 14.51 1.00
CA ASP A 194 -13.48 14.86 -0.43
C ASP A 194 -13.55 16.40 -0.64
N GLY A 195 -12.88 17.15 0.25
CA GLY A 195 -12.91 18.61 0.27
C GLY A 195 -11.94 19.28 -0.72
N THR A 196 -11.85 20.60 -0.62
CA THR A 196 -10.89 21.41 -1.39
C THR A 196 -9.46 21.24 -0.86
N ALA A 197 -8.48 21.22 -1.77
CA ALA A 197 -7.08 21.17 -1.39
C ALA A 197 -6.63 22.43 -0.64
N LEU A 198 -5.93 22.22 0.47
CA LEU A 198 -5.23 23.22 1.26
C LEU A 198 -3.76 23.23 0.82
N MET A 199 -3.36 24.24 0.07
CA MET A 199 -2.01 24.36 -0.47
C MET A 199 -1.07 25.08 0.51
N GLY A 200 0.19 24.63 0.57
CA GLY A 200 1.20 25.15 1.48
C GLY A 200 1.12 24.56 2.88
N VAL A 201 2.04 24.99 3.76
CA VAL A 201 2.11 24.50 5.13
C VAL A 201 0.89 24.93 5.94
N GLN A 202 0.21 23.96 6.54
CA GLN A 202 -0.97 24.11 7.39
C GLN A 202 -0.58 23.94 8.86
N SER A 203 -1.14 24.78 9.73
CA SER A 203 -0.92 24.67 11.17
C SER A 203 -1.69 23.50 11.79
N GLU A 204 -1.19 22.95 12.89
CA GLU A 204 -1.88 21.90 13.65
C GLU A 204 -3.30 22.32 14.06
N ALA A 205 -3.46 23.54 14.60
CA ALA A 205 -4.74 24.06 15.07
C ALA A 205 -5.77 24.19 13.93
N GLU A 206 -5.34 24.60 12.74
CA GLU A 206 -6.21 24.68 11.57
C GLU A 206 -6.67 23.28 11.14
N LEU A 207 -5.75 22.32 11.05
CA LEU A 207 -6.06 20.95 10.65
C LEU A 207 -7.03 20.29 11.63
N VAL A 208 -6.77 20.41 12.94
CA VAL A 208 -7.65 19.89 14.01
C VAL A 208 -9.06 20.50 13.89
N GLY A 209 -9.14 21.83 13.69
CA GLY A 209 -10.43 22.52 13.56
C GLY A 209 -11.23 22.08 12.33
N ARG A 210 -10.57 21.74 11.22
CA ARG A 210 -11.22 21.20 10.01
C ARG A 210 -11.61 19.74 10.18
N LEU A 211 -10.74 18.91 10.74
CA LEU A 211 -11.00 17.50 11.02
C LEU A 211 -12.20 17.32 11.95
N ALA A 212 -12.30 18.13 13.01
CA ALA A 212 -13.45 18.10 13.91
C ALA A 212 -14.78 18.41 13.18
N LYS A 213 -14.78 19.36 12.24
CA LYS A 213 -15.96 19.65 11.40
C LYS A 213 -16.31 18.51 10.45
N SER A 214 -15.32 17.72 10.04
CA SER A 214 -15.49 16.52 9.21
C SER A 214 -15.87 15.26 10.01
N GLY A 215 -16.03 15.37 11.34
CA GLY A 215 -16.46 14.26 12.20
C GLY A 215 -15.32 13.51 12.89
N ALA A 216 -14.10 14.04 12.89
CA ALA A 216 -13.01 13.49 13.68
C ALA A 216 -13.15 13.86 15.17
N SER A 217 -12.78 12.94 16.06
CA SER A 217 -12.72 13.20 17.49
C SER A 217 -11.31 13.62 17.88
N CYS A 218 -11.08 14.91 18.09
CA CYS A 218 -9.77 15.44 18.48
C CYS A 218 -9.79 15.94 19.93
N GLU A 219 -8.77 15.59 20.73
CA GLU A 219 -8.62 16.00 22.15
C GLU A 219 -7.60 17.13 22.30
#